data_AF-A0A226CYC1-F1
#
_entry.id   AF-A0A226CYC1-F1
#
_cell.length_a   1.000
_cell.length_b   1.000
_cell.length_c   1.000
_cell.angle_alpha   90.00
_cell.angle_beta   90.00
_cell.angle_gamma   90.00
#
_symmetry.space_group_name_H-M   'P 1'
#
loop_
_entity.id
_entity.type
_entity.pdbx_description
1 polymer ?
#
loop_
_entity_poly.entity_id
_entity_poly.type
_entity_poly.pdbx_seq_one_letter_code
_entity_poly.pdbx_strand_id
1 'polypeptide(L)'
;MALSTAREVKSVHTWVSDGTCGLNGREFCEAVQVKANAVPTRCRMARGRPEKDRMCRAGCNEKETLGHVSQRCYKTNGAMIRRHDAVASVLAKELVRIGYNVSVEPVISTYHGKLKPDLVAVREGKCYVIDPTVTGRDNIDLAHRWKVRKYESNPDVRKYLVDKHGEIPIKFGSLTMSYRGIMSKESVELLTAIGVTKAALKRAVVVCLRETARLVRMFIYSCMRGPSHFKQKTRGHGIRVD
;
A
#
# COMPACT_ATOMS: atom_id res chain seq x y z
N MET A 1 -2.62 0.46 15.76
CA MET A 1 -1.23 0.30 15.30
C MET A 1 -0.26 1.14 16.11
N ALA A 2 0.46 0.47 17.01
CA ALA A 2 1.50 1.07 17.83
C ALA A 2 2.79 1.26 17.03
N LEU A 3 3.52 2.35 17.29
CA LEU A 3 4.86 2.58 16.73
C LEU A 3 5.93 1.71 17.42
N SER A 4 5.57 0.89 18.41
CA SER A 4 6.51 0.06 19.19
C SER A 4 7.30 -0.91 18.30
N THR A 5 6.68 -1.45 17.24
CA THR A 5 7.32 -2.36 16.29
C THR A 5 8.24 -1.66 15.30
N ALA A 6 8.22 -0.32 15.21
CA ALA A 6 9.14 0.45 14.36
C ALA A 6 10.62 0.21 14.70
N ARG A 7 10.92 -0.15 15.95
CA ARG A 7 12.28 -0.44 16.42
C ARG A 7 12.90 -1.70 15.79
N GLU A 8 12.08 -2.59 15.24
CA GLU A 8 12.53 -3.86 14.65
C GLU A 8 13.23 -3.63 13.30
N VAL A 9 12.88 -2.55 12.59
CA VAL A 9 13.48 -2.18 11.31
C VAL A 9 13.93 -0.72 11.33
N LYS A 10 14.94 -0.40 12.17
CA LYS A 10 15.40 0.98 12.39
C LYS A 10 15.82 1.70 11.10
N SER A 11 16.48 0.99 10.18
CA SER A 11 17.09 1.58 8.99
C SER A 11 16.10 2.26 8.05
N VAL A 12 14.82 1.84 8.03
CA VAL A 12 13.81 2.45 7.15
C VAL A 12 13.18 3.70 7.76
N HIS A 13 13.59 4.09 8.98
CA HIS A 13 13.09 5.27 9.69
C HIS A 13 14.10 6.41 9.75
N THR A 14 15.34 6.20 9.29
CA THR A 14 16.38 7.24 9.30
C THR A 14 16.07 8.40 8.35
N TRP A 15 15.04 8.32 7.50
CA TRP A 15 14.59 9.45 6.69
C TRP A 15 14.15 10.66 7.52
N VAL A 16 13.86 10.46 8.82
CA VAL A 16 13.55 11.57 9.74
C VAL A 16 14.81 12.37 10.09
N SER A 17 15.98 11.74 10.10
CA SER A 17 17.28 12.36 10.45
C SER A 17 18.16 12.66 9.24
N ASP A 18 18.12 11.85 8.18
CA ASP A 18 19.06 11.88 7.05
C ASP A 18 18.67 12.91 5.97
N GLY A 19 17.87 13.92 6.32
CA GLY A 19 17.31 14.91 5.37
C GLY A 19 16.05 14.43 4.65
N THR A 20 15.56 15.22 3.68
CA THR A 20 14.19 15.08 3.16
C THR A 20 13.95 13.85 2.28
N CYS A 21 14.97 13.08 1.91
CA CYS A 21 14.85 11.89 1.06
C CYS A 21 14.04 12.14 -0.24
N GLY A 22 14.22 13.33 -0.85
CA GLY A 22 13.48 13.73 -2.05
C GLY A 22 12.09 14.31 -1.79
N LEU A 23 11.70 14.53 -0.54
CA LEU A 23 10.53 15.34 -0.17
C LEU A 23 10.86 16.83 -0.22
N ASN A 24 9.91 17.67 -0.58
CA ASN A 24 10.00 19.09 -0.24
C ASN A 24 9.61 19.32 1.24
N GLY A 25 9.85 20.52 1.76
CA GLY A 25 9.60 20.84 3.18
C GLY A 25 8.15 20.57 3.62
N ARG A 26 7.16 20.89 2.78
CA ARG A 26 5.75 20.60 3.06
C ARG A 26 5.49 19.10 3.14
N GLU A 27 5.98 18.35 2.15
CA GLU A 27 5.79 16.89 2.11
C GLU A 27 6.48 16.20 3.28
N PHE A 28 7.64 16.70 3.73
CA PHE A 28 8.32 16.22 4.92
C PHE A 28 7.44 16.40 6.17
N CYS A 29 6.94 17.61 6.42
CA CYS A 29 6.05 17.89 7.55
C CYS A 29 4.81 17.00 7.53
N GLU A 30 4.22 16.79 6.36
CA GLU A 30 3.02 15.95 6.21
C GLU A 30 3.31 14.46 6.41
N ALA A 31 4.45 13.97 5.92
CA ALA A 31 4.90 12.60 6.17
C ALA A 31 5.12 12.36 7.68
N VAL A 32 5.70 13.34 8.38
CA VAL A 32 5.83 13.31 9.86
C VAL A 32 4.46 13.28 10.53
N GLN A 33 3.50 14.11 10.08
CA GLN A 33 2.13 14.10 10.61
C GLN A 33 1.44 12.74 10.42
N VAL A 34 1.58 12.11 9.26
CA VAL A 34 1.06 10.75 9.01
C VAL A 34 1.71 9.75 9.96
N LYS A 35 3.05 9.75 10.05
CA LYS A 35 3.80 8.86 10.94
C LYS A 35 3.37 9.04 12.39
N ALA A 36 3.16 10.28 12.85
CA ALA A 36 2.72 10.62 14.20
C ALA A 36 1.21 10.44 14.44
N ASN A 37 0.42 10.08 13.42
CA ASN A 37 -1.05 10.05 13.48
C ASN A 37 -1.63 11.40 13.98
N ALA A 38 -1.08 12.49 13.43
CA ALA A 38 -1.39 13.88 13.74
C ALA A 38 -2.07 14.62 12.57
N VAL A 39 -2.50 13.89 11.54
CA VAL A 39 -3.28 14.47 10.44
C VAL A 39 -4.67 14.90 10.93
N PRO A 40 -5.29 15.92 10.31
CA PRO A 40 -6.55 16.53 10.80
C PRO A 40 -7.82 15.72 10.47
N THR A 41 -7.85 14.44 10.83
CA THR A 41 -9.10 13.65 10.83
C THR A 41 -10.04 14.13 11.94
N ARG A 42 -11.36 13.94 11.80
CA ARG A 42 -12.31 14.35 12.85
C ARG A 42 -11.99 13.73 14.21
N CYS A 43 -11.63 12.45 14.28
CA CYS A 43 -11.20 11.85 15.54
C CYS A 43 -9.96 12.52 16.15
N ARG A 44 -9.02 13.00 15.34
CA ARG A 44 -7.85 13.73 15.84
C ARG A 44 -8.25 15.11 16.36
N MET A 45 -9.09 15.82 15.61
CA MET A 45 -9.53 17.18 15.93
C MET A 45 -10.54 17.25 17.09
N ALA A 46 -11.24 16.15 17.37
CA ALA A 46 -12.19 16.01 18.48
C ALA A 46 -11.54 15.56 19.81
N ARG A 47 -10.21 15.43 19.87
CA ARG A 47 -9.53 15.10 21.14
C ARG A 47 -9.75 16.22 22.15
N GLY A 48 -10.12 15.85 23.38
CA GLY A 48 -10.47 16.81 24.44
C GLY A 48 -11.80 17.56 24.20
N ARG A 49 -12.57 17.17 23.17
CA ARG A 49 -13.81 17.82 22.74
C ARG A 49 -14.90 16.76 22.52
N PRO A 50 -15.61 16.31 23.56
CA PRO A 50 -16.60 15.24 23.46
C PRO A 50 -17.78 15.57 22.54
N GLU A 51 -18.10 16.86 22.40
CA GLU A 51 -19.21 17.39 21.60
C GLU A 51 -18.94 17.38 20.09
N LYS A 52 -17.67 17.24 19.66
CA LYS A 52 -17.31 17.26 18.25
C LYS A 52 -17.63 15.93 17.58
N ASP A 53 -18.30 16.01 16.42
CA ASP A 53 -18.55 14.86 15.55
C ASP A 53 -17.24 14.15 15.15
N ARG A 54 -17.26 12.82 15.24
CA ARG A 54 -16.15 11.91 14.94
C ARG A 54 -16.43 11.02 13.74
N MET A 55 -17.63 11.08 13.16
CA MET A 55 -18.04 10.23 12.03
C MET A 55 -17.36 10.67 10.74
N CYS A 56 -17.17 9.73 9.82
CA CYS A 56 -16.53 10.00 8.53
C CYS A 56 -17.24 11.10 7.73
N ARG A 57 -16.49 12.12 7.30
CA ARG A 57 -17.00 13.20 6.43
C ARG A 57 -17.55 12.71 5.08
N ALA A 58 -17.17 11.51 4.64
CA ALA A 58 -17.72 10.90 3.42
C ALA A 58 -19.03 10.13 3.66
N GLY A 59 -19.59 10.16 4.87
CA GLY A 59 -20.83 9.47 5.21
C GLY A 59 -20.67 7.96 5.44
N CYS A 60 -19.46 7.48 5.71
CA CYS A 60 -19.27 6.09 6.15
C CYS A 60 -19.82 5.91 7.56
N ASN A 61 -20.38 4.72 7.86
CA ASN A 61 -20.78 4.33 9.21
C ASN A 61 -19.58 3.91 10.09
N GLU A 62 -18.51 4.70 10.08
CA GLU A 62 -17.30 4.48 10.87
C GLU A 62 -16.74 5.82 11.35
N LYS A 63 -15.98 5.77 12.46
CA LYS A 63 -15.23 6.92 12.98
C LYS A 63 -14.12 7.33 12.01
N GLU A 64 -13.98 8.63 11.77
CA GLU A 64 -12.95 9.21 10.90
C GLU A 64 -11.57 9.21 11.56
N THR A 65 -10.94 8.04 11.51
CA THR A 65 -9.54 7.85 11.90
C THR A 65 -8.65 7.88 10.65
N LEU A 66 -7.34 8.11 10.83
CA LEU A 66 -6.37 7.95 9.74
C LEU A 66 -6.44 6.52 9.16
N GLY A 67 -6.64 5.51 10.01
CA GLY A 67 -6.81 4.13 9.58
C GLY A 67 -8.02 3.97 8.66
N HIS A 68 -9.19 4.48 9.05
CA HIS A 68 -10.39 4.47 8.21
C HIS A 68 -10.14 5.19 6.88
N VAL A 69 -9.73 6.45 6.93
CA VAL A 69 -9.54 7.30 5.75
C VAL A 69 -8.52 6.71 4.79
N SER A 70 -7.42 6.16 5.28
CA SER A 70 -6.32 5.71 4.42
C SER A 70 -6.36 4.22 4.06
N GLN A 71 -7.29 3.43 4.59
CA GLN A 71 -7.35 1.97 4.35
C GLN A 71 -8.71 1.44 3.90
N ARG A 72 -9.82 2.11 4.19
CA ARG A 72 -11.17 1.55 4.03
C ARG A 72 -12.19 2.49 3.42
N CYS A 73 -12.01 3.80 3.55
CA CYS A 73 -12.98 4.78 3.08
C CYS A 73 -13.17 4.70 1.56
N TYR A 74 -14.40 4.45 1.11
CA TYR A 74 -14.73 4.32 -0.32
C TYR A 74 -14.32 5.55 -1.13
N LYS A 75 -14.43 6.75 -0.55
CA LYS A 75 -14.06 8.04 -1.17
C LYS A 75 -12.58 8.09 -1.55
N THR A 76 -11.74 7.28 -0.92
CA THR A 76 -10.29 7.27 -1.11
C THR A 76 -9.77 6.09 -1.90
N ASN A 77 -10.65 5.22 -2.41
CA ASN A 77 -10.26 3.96 -3.05
C ASN A 77 -9.20 4.14 -4.15
N GLY A 78 -9.45 5.04 -5.12
CA GLY A 78 -8.48 5.32 -6.17
C GLY A 78 -7.13 5.88 -5.68
N ALA A 79 -7.12 6.61 -4.56
CA ALA A 79 -5.87 7.09 -3.96
C ALA A 79 -5.13 5.99 -3.19
N MET A 80 -5.86 5.02 -2.61
CA MET A 80 -5.25 3.84 -1.99
C MET A 80 -4.54 2.97 -3.03
N ILE A 81 -5.16 2.77 -4.20
CA ILE A 81 -4.56 2.07 -5.35
C ILE A 81 -3.31 2.82 -5.81
N ARG A 82 -3.40 4.14 -6.09
CA ARG A 82 -2.22 4.93 -6.50
C ARG A 82 -1.05 4.86 -5.50
N ARG A 83 -1.33 4.86 -4.20
CA ARG A 83 -0.28 4.69 -3.18
C ARG A 83 0.38 3.32 -3.29
N HIS A 84 -0.44 2.28 -3.43
CA HIS A 84 0.04 0.92 -3.58
C HIS A 84 0.96 0.80 -4.81
N ASP A 85 0.51 1.29 -5.97
CA ASP A 85 1.26 1.22 -7.22
C ASP A 85 2.55 2.03 -7.15
N ALA A 86 2.53 3.18 -6.46
CA ALA A 86 3.73 3.97 -6.22
C ALA A 86 4.77 3.21 -5.37
N VAL A 87 4.33 2.46 -4.36
CA VAL A 87 5.21 1.60 -3.55
C VAL A 87 5.75 0.43 -4.37
N ALA A 88 4.89 -0.24 -5.13
CA ALA A 88 5.29 -1.34 -6.03
C ALA A 88 6.30 -0.87 -7.07
N SER A 89 6.10 0.32 -7.65
CA SER A 89 7.01 0.93 -8.63
C SER A 89 8.40 1.19 -8.05
N VAL A 90 8.51 1.61 -6.78
CA VAL A 90 9.82 1.78 -6.11
C VAL A 90 10.57 0.46 -6.06
N LEU A 91 9.89 -0.62 -5.67
CA LEU A 91 10.51 -1.94 -5.60
C LEU A 91 10.87 -2.48 -6.99
N ALA A 92 9.96 -2.38 -7.95
CA ALA A 92 10.20 -2.83 -9.33
C ALA A 92 11.44 -2.16 -9.93
N LYS A 93 11.55 -0.84 -9.81
CA LYS A 93 12.70 -0.07 -10.30
C LYS A 93 14.00 -0.49 -9.62
N GLU A 94 13.97 -0.76 -8.31
CA GLU A 94 15.14 -1.23 -7.59
C GLU A 94 15.56 -2.63 -8.03
N LEU A 95 14.61 -3.55 -8.20
CA LEU A 95 14.88 -4.92 -8.67
C LEU A 95 15.51 -4.92 -10.06
N VAL A 96 14.96 -4.13 -10.99
CA VAL A 96 15.56 -3.93 -12.33
C VAL A 96 16.97 -3.36 -12.21
N ARG A 97 17.17 -2.34 -11.37
CA ARG A 97 18.47 -1.70 -11.15
C ARG A 97 19.54 -2.67 -10.64
N ILE A 98 19.16 -3.66 -9.83
CA ILE A 98 20.07 -4.69 -9.30
C ILE A 98 20.09 -5.98 -10.15
N GLY A 99 19.61 -5.90 -11.40
CA GLY A 99 19.79 -6.95 -12.41
C GLY A 99 18.70 -8.03 -12.46
N TYR A 100 17.55 -7.84 -11.82
CA TYR A 100 16.41 -8.75 -12.02
C TYR A 100 15.67 -8.43 -13.32
N ASN A 101 15.23 -9.49 -14.02
CA ASN A 101 14.16 -9.37 -15.00
C ASN A 101 12.82 -9.34 -14.24
N VAL A 102 12.06 -8.24 -14.36
CA VAL A 102 10.84 -8.00 -13.57
C VAL A 102 9.61 -7.96 -14.47
N SER A 103 8.66 -8.86 -14.23
CA SER A 103 7.29 -8.77 -14.74
C SER A 103 6.42 -8.02 -13.73
N VAL A 104 5.78 -6.94 -14.17
CA VAL A 104 4.84 -6.14 -13.37
C VAL A 104 3.41 -6.60 -13.65
N GLU A 105 2.63 -6.85 -12.60
CA GLU A 105 1.24 -7.34 -12.61
C GLU A 105 0.97 -8.53 -13.57
N PRO A 106 1.79 -9.60 -13.57
CA PRO A 106 1.51 -10.75 -14.42
C PRO A 106 0.15 -11.37 -14.08
N VAL A 107 -0.58 -11.75 -15.12
CA VAL A 107 -1.89 -12.41 -14.98
C VAL A 107 -1.70 -13.91 -15.04
N ILE A 108 -2.02 -14.57 -13.93
CA ILE A 108 -1.93 -16.02 -13.77
C ILE A 108 -3.35 -16.59 -13.78
N SER A 109 -3.65 -17.38 -14.79
CA SER A 109 -4.90 -18.15 -14.84
C SER A 109 -4.79 -19.34 -13.90
N THR A 110 -5.72 -19.45 -12.95
CA THR A 110 -5.82 -20.55 -11.99
C THR A 110 -7.19 -21.21 -12.12
N TYR A 111 -7.35 -22.40 -11.55
CA TYR A 111 -8.64 -23.10 -11.52
C TYR A 111 -9.75 -22.24 -10.87
N HIS A 112 -9.42 -21.45 -9.84
CA HIS A 112 -10.34 -20.59 -9.12
C HIS A 112 -10.45 -19.16 -9.68
N GLY A 113 -9.97 -18.92 -10.91
CA GLY A 113 -10.00 -17.62 -11.56
C GLY A 113 -8.60 -17.00 -11.75
N LYS A 114 -8.51 -15.67 -11.85
CA LYS A 114 -7.24 -14.99 -12.15
C LYS A 114 -6.57 -14.51 -10.87
N LEU A 115 -5.30 -14.90 -10.68
CA LEU A 115 -4.41 -14.28 -9.70
C LEU A 115 -3.48 -13.29 -10.39
N LYS A 116 -3.22 -12.18 -9.71
CA LYS A 116 -2.33 -11.12 -10.19
C LYS A 116 -1.39 -10.73 -9.05
N PRO A 117 -0.21 -11.37 -8.90
CA PRO A 117 0.83 -10.81 -8.06
C PRO A 117 1.34 -9.51 -8.67
N ASP A 118 1.77 -8.57 -7.85
CA ASP A 118 2.26 -7.28 -8.36
C ASP A 118 3.60 -7.39 -9.08
N LEU A 119 4.50 -8.26 -8.59
CA LEU A 119 5.84 -8.42 -9.16
C LEU A 119 6.24 -9.89 -9.20
N VAL A 120 6.81 -10.29 -10.34
CA VAL A 120 7.59 -11.52 -10.49
C VAL A 120 8.98 -11.12 -10.95
N ALA A 121 10.00 -11.46 -10.17
CA ALA A 121 11.39 -11.08 -10.42
C ALA A 121 12.27 -12.32 -10.56
N VAL A 122 13.05 -12.39 -11.64
CA VAL A 122 13.93 -13.52 -11.94
C VAL A 122 15.37 -13.04 -12.11
N ARG A 123 16.31 -13.71 -11.43
CA ARG A 123 17.76 -13.49 -11.57
C ARG A 123 18.52 -14.75 -11.21
N GLU A 124 19.58 -15.07 -11.95
CA GLU A 124 20.51 -16.18 -11.63
C GLU A 124 19.79 -17.52 -11.35
N GLY A 125 18.80 -17.87 -12.18
CA GLY A 125 18.04 -19.12 -12.02
C GLY A 125 17.21 -19.19 -10.73
N LYS A 126 16.78 -18.06 -10.18
CA LYS A 126 15.86 -17.98 -9.04
C LYS A 126 14.70 -17.05 -9.36
N CYS A 127 13.49 -17.46 -8.99
CA CYS A 127 12.26 -16.70 -9.19
C CYS A 127 11.68 -16.23 -7.84
N TYR A 128 11.22 -14.99 -7.81
CA TYR A 128 10.62 -14.36 -6.65
C TYR A 128 9.27 -13.77 -7.00
N VAL A 129 8.21 -14.21 -6.31
CA VAL A 129 6.88 -13.58 -6.39
C VAL A 129 6.77 -12.61 -5.22
N ILE A 130 6.63 -11.32 -5.49
CA ILE A 130 6.60 -10.27 -4.47
C ILE A 130 5.37 -9.41 -4.65
N ASP A 131 4.51 -9.38 -3.63
CA ASP A 131 3.25 -8.65 -3.64
C ASP A 131 3.27 -7.55 -2.57
N PRO A 132 3.61 -6.30 -2.91
CA PRO A 132 3.56 -5.19 -1.96
C PRO A 132 2.20 -5.06 -1.28
N THR A 133 2.21 -4.55 -0.05
CA THR A 133 0.96 -4.26 0.65
C THR A 133 1.15 -3.18 1.69
N VAL A 134 0.17 -2.28 1.73
CA VAL A 134 0.04 -1.25 2.77
C VAL A 134 -1.12 -1.66 3.68
N THR A 135 -0.81 -2.08 4.90
CA THR A 135 -1.78 -2.66 5.84
C THR A 135 -2.15 -1.71 6.97
N GLY A 136 -3.37 -1.88 7.48
CA GLY A 136 -3.83 -1.27 8.72
C GLY A 136 -3.82 -2.21 9.92
N ARG A 137 -3.32 -3.44 9.77
CA ARG A 137 -3.24 -4.45 10.83
C ARG A 137 -2.13 -4.13 11.82
N ASP A 138 -2.34 -4.48 13.09
CA ASP A 138 -1.33 -4.25 14.12
C ASP A 138 -0.15 -5.22 14.01
N ASN A 139 -0.41 -6.49 13.65
CA ASN A 139 0.63 -7.46 13.34
C ASN A 139 0.98 -7.40 11.85
N ILE A 140 2.11 -6.75 11.54
CA ILE A 140 2.55 -6.50 10.16
C ILE A 140 3.17 -7.76 9.54
N ASP A 141 3.88 -8.58 10.31
CA ASP A 141 4.43 -9.85 9.82
C ASP A 141 3.34 -10.87 9.51
N LEU A 142 2.23 -10.87 10.27
CA LEU A 142 1.06 -11.67 9.90
C LEU A 142 0.50 -11.26 8.54
N ALA A 143 0.49 -9.96 8.22
CA ALA A 143 0.07 -9.48 6.91
C ALA A 143 1.04 -9.94 5.79
N HIS A 144 2.35 -9.96 6.05
CA HIS A 144 3.35 -10.53 5.15
C HIS A 144 3.05 -12.01 4.88
N ARG A 145 2.92 -12.82 5.93
CA ARG A 145 2.68 -14.28 5.81
C ARG A 145 1.39 -14.61 5.07
N TRP A 146 0.33 -13.81 5.25
CA TRP A 146 -0.91 -13.99 4.50
C TRP A 146 -0.74 -13.74 3.00
N LYS A 147 0.06 -12.74 2.63
CA LYS A 147 0.40 -12.47 1.22
C LYS A 147 1.25 -13.59 0.63
N VAL A 148 2.26 -14.06 1.36
CA VAL A 148 3.07 -15.23 0.97
C VAL A 148 2.18 -16.44 0.73
N ARG A 149 1.37 -16.81 1.73
CA ARG A 149 0.49 -17.99 1.66
C ARG A 149 -0.50 -17.92 0.49
N LYS A 150 -1.04 -16.74 0.17
CA LYS A 150 -1.99 -16.54 -0.95
C LYS A 150 -1.45 -17.10 -2.28
N TYR A 151 -0.16 -16.92 -2.55
CA TYR A 151 0.44 -17.36 -3.81
C TYR A 151 1.14 -18.71 -3.67
N GLU A 152 1.78 -18.96 -2.52
CA GLU A 152 2.50 -20.21 -2.27
C GLU A 152 1.58 -21.43 -2.23
N SER A 153 0.37 -21.29 -1.65
CA SER A 153 -0.56 -22.42 -1.52
C SER A 153 -1.31 -22.75 -2.82
N ASN A 154 -1.09 -22.00 -3.91
CA ASN A 154 -1.77 -22.22 -5.17
C ASN A 154 -0.85 -22.92 -6.18
N PRO A 155 -1.12 -24.19 -6.54
CA PRO A 155 -0.24 -24.97 -7.43
C PRO A 155 -0.16 -24.39 -8.84
N ASP A 156 -1.21 -23.70 -9.32
CA ASP A 156 -1.24 -23.09 -10.65
C ASP A 156 -0.23 -21.93 -10.76
N VAL A 157 0.07 -21.24 -9.65
CA VAL A 157 1.08 -20.19 -9.60
C VAL A 157 2.46 -20.79 -9.84
N ARG A 158 2.80 -21.90 -9.16
CA ARG A 158 4.06 -22.60 -9.37
C ARG A 158 4.16 -23.13 -10.79
N LYS A 159 3.10 -23.77 -11.29
CA LYS A 159 3.04 -24.29 -12.67
C LYS A 159 3.29 -23.18 -13.69
N TYR A 160 2.58 -22.07 -13.60
CA TYR A 160 2.77 -20.91 -14.48
C TYR A 160 4.21 -20.41 -14.50
N LEU A 161 4.86 -20.34 -13.33
CA LEU A 161 6.24 -19.86 -13.22
C LEU A 161 7.25 -20.86 -13.80
N VAL A 162 7.02 -22.16 -13.62
CA VAL A 162 7.84 -23.23 -14.22
C VAL A 162 7.70 -23.24 -15.74
N ASP A 163 6.46 -23.17 -16.25
CA ASP A 163 6.21 -23.12 -17.70
C ASP A 163 6.90 -21.91 -18.35
N LYS A 164 6.96 -20.78 -17.64
CA LYS A 164 7.52 -19.52 -18.16
C LYS A 164 9.04 -19.39 -17.99
N HIS A 165 9.61 -19.94 -16.93
CA HIS A 165 11.00 -19.69 -16.53
C HIS A 165 11.84 -20.97 -16.35
N GLY A 166 11.28 -22.14 -16.65
CA GLY A 166 11.88 -23.44 -16.39
C GLY A 166 11.78 -23.84 -14.91
N GLU A 167 12.27 -25.05 -14.62
CA GLU A 167 12.27 -25.59 -13.26
C GLU A 167 13.37 -24.93 -12.41
N ILE A 168 13.03 -23.76 -11.86
CA ILE A 168 13.91 -22.98 -10.99
C ILE A 168 13.33 -22.81 -9.59
N PRO A 169 14.16 -22.64 -8.54
CA PRO A 169 13.68 -22.33 -7.20
C PRO A 169 12.80 -21.07 -7.19
N ILE A 170 11.57 -21.23 -6.68
CA ILE A 170 10.59 -20.14 -6.50
C ILE A 170 10.48 -19.81 -5.02
N LYS A 171 10.60 -18.52 -4.68
CA LYS A 171 10.35 -18.00 -3.35
C LYS A 171 9.22 -16.96 -3.37
N PHE A 172 8.39 -17.00 -2.34
CA PHE A 172 7.26 -16.08 -2.20
C PHE A 172 7.57 -15.04 -1.13
N GLY A 173 7.13 -13.82 -1.37
CA GLY A 173 7.44 -12.67 -0.54
C GLY A 173 6.42 -11.55 -0.65
N SER A 174 6.62 -10.53 0.17
CA SER A 174 5.90 -9.27 0.03
C SER A 174 6.76 -8.11 0.50
N LEU A 175 6.47 -6.92 -0.04
CA LEU A 175 6.89 -5.66 0.57
C LEU A 175 5.74 -5.19 1.46
N THR A 176 5.72 -5.67 2.70
CA THR A 176 4.65 -5.33 3.64
C THR A 176 5.06 -4.16 4.53
N MET A 177 4.21 -3.12 4.53
CA MET A 177 4.34 -2.02 5.47
C MET A 177 2.99 -1.49 5.92
N SER A 178 2.97 -0.66 6.95
CA SER A 178 1.78 0.07 7.35
C SER A 178 1.60 1.39 6.63
N TYR A 179 0.39 1.93 6.67
CA TYR A 179 0.11 3.31 6.23
C TYR A 179 0.84 4.38 7.06
N ARG A 180 1.48 4.00 8.17
CA ARG A 180 2.36 4.85 8.99
C ARG A 180 3.85 4.60 8.72
N GLY A 181 4.16 3.82 7.69
CA GLY A 181 5.53 3.57 7.23
C GLY A 181 6.34 2.62 8.09
N ILE A 182 5.71 1.74 8.87
CA ILE A 182 6.38 0.66 9.62
C ILE A 182 6.45 -0.57 8.73
N MET A 183 7.61 -1.18 8.54
CA MET A 183 7.76 -2.37 7.69
C MET A 183 7.75 -3.66 8.50
N SER A 184 7.29 -4.75 7.87
CA SER A 184 7.45 -6.12 8.37
C SER A 184 8.94 -6.47 8.40
N LYS A 185 9.37 -7.12 9.49
CA LYS A 185 10.74 -7.60 9.64
C LYS A 185 11.02 -8.72 8.65
N GLU A 186 10.12 -9.70 8.57
CA GLU A 186 10.22 -10.83 7.62
C GLU A 186 10.30 -10.34 6.16
N SER A 187 9.51 -9.32 5.80
CA SER A 187 9.58 -8.68 4.48
C SER A 187 10.95 -8.07 4.20
N VAL A 188 11.51 -7.34 5.18
CA VAL A 188 12.79 -6.66 5.02
C VAL A 188 13.94 -7.66 4.94
N GLU A 189 13.92 -8.71 5.75
CA GLU A 189 14.91 -9.79 5.72
C GLU A 189 14.93 -10.47 4.34
N LEU A 190 13.76 -10.83 3.81
CA LEU A 190 13.67 -11.41 2.46
C LEU A 190 14.18 -10.44 1.39
N LEU A 191 13.71 -9.18 1.40
CA LEU A 191 14.06 -8.20 0.37
C LEU A 191 15.56 -7.86 0.39
N THR A 192 16.15 -7.74 1.59
CA THR A 192 17.59 -7.50 1.72
C THR A 192 18.42 -8.71 1.31
N ALA A 193 17.97 -9.93 1.62
CA ALA A 193 18.63 -11.17 1.17
C ALA A 193 18.67 -11.32 -0.35
N ILE A 194 17.73 -10.70 -1.08
CA ILE A 194 17.72 -10.67 -2.56
C ILE A 194 18.38 -9.41 -3.13
N GLY A 195 19.07 -8.62 -2.29
CA GLY A 195 19.87 -7.47 -2.72
C GLY A 195 19.14 -6.13 -2.77
N VAL A 196 17.88 -6.03 -2.34
CA VAL A 196 17.18 -4.74 -2.24
C VAL A 196 17.87 -3.89 -1.17
N THR A 197 18.30 -2.69 -1.56
CA THR A 197 19.06 -1.83 -0.66
C THR A 197 18.18 -1.24 0.46
N LYS A 198 18.78 -1.01 1.63
CA LYS A 198 18.12 -0.26 2.73
C LYS A 198 17.64 1.13 2.27
N ALA A 199 18.37 1.76 1.35
CA ALA A 199 17.98 3.04 0.75
C ALA A 199 16.68 2.91 -0.08
N ALA A 200 16.50 1.83 -0.84
CA ALA A 200 15.26 1.59 -1.57
C ALA A 200 14.07 1.32 -0.65
N LEU A 201 14.27 0.53 0.41
CA LEU A 201 13.24 0.30 1.43
C LEU A 201 12.85 1.60 2.14
N LYS A 202 13.84 2.45 2.48
CA LYS A 202 13.62 3.80 3.01
C LYS A 202 12.80 4.67 2.03
N ARG A 203 13.15 4.65 0.74
CA ARG A 203 12.38 5.35 -0.30
C ARG A 203 10.94 4.85 -0.39
N ALA A 204 10.71 3.54 -0.30
CA ALA A 204 9.35 2.97 -0.32
C ALA A 204 8.51 3.48 0.86
N VAL A 205 9.09 3.56 2.06
CA VAL A 205 8.43 4.14 3.25
C VAL A 205 8.08 5.61 3.02
N VAL A 206 9.04 6.40 2.53
CA VAL A 206 8.83 7.84 2.26
C VAL A 206 7.72 8.06 1.23
N VAL A 207 7.73 7.28 0.14
CA VAL A 207 6.66 7.31 -0.88
C VAL A 207 5.31 6.94 -0.27
N CYS A 208 5.23 5.88 0.53
CA CYS A 208 4.00 5.48 1.19
C CYS A 208 3.42 6.59 2.09
N LEU A 209 4.27 7.26 2.87
CA LEU A 209 3.88 8.35 3.75
C LEU A 209 3.42 9.58 2.97
N ARG A 210 4.16 9.99 1.94
CA ARG A 210 3.81 11.10 1.05
C ARG A 210 2.46 10.85 0.37
N GLU A 211 2.26 9.67 -0.19
CA GLU A 211 1.00 9.32 -0.85
C GLU A 211 -0.16 9.19 0.14
N THR A 212 0.10 8.72 1.37
CA THR A 212 -0.91 8.72 2.44
C THR A 212 -1.30 10.14 2.84
N ALA A 213 -0.35 11.07 2.94
CA ALA A 213 -0.64 12.48 3.21
C ALA A 213 -1.47 13.11 2.08
N ARG A 214 -1.08 12.88 0.81
CA ARG A 214 -1.84 13.33 -0.36
C ARG A 214 -3.26 12.77 -0.38
N LEU A 215 -3.43 11.50 -0.04
CA LEU A 215 -4.73 10.85 0.09
C LEU A 215 -5.59 11.56 1.14
N VAL A 216 -5.07 11.76 2.36
CA VAL A 216 -5.83 12.41 3.46
C VAL A 216 -6.21 13.85 3.08
N ARG A 217 -5.27 14.59 2.48
CA ARG A 217 -5.53 15.94 1.98
C ARG A 217 -6.66 15.95 0.95
N MET A 218 -6.60 15.05 -0.04
CA MET A 218 -7.63 14.92 -1.08
C MET A 218 -8.99 14.60 -0.46
N PHE A 219 -9.03 13.66 0.50
CA PHE A 219 -10.24 13.31 1.22
C PHE A 219 -10.85 14.55 1.90
N ILE A 220 -10.05 15.28 2.69
CA ILE A 220 -10.51 16.47 3.41
C ILE A 220 -11.05 17.53 2.44
N TYR A 221 -10.31 17.87 1.38
CA TYR A 221 -10.80 18.84 0.39
C TYR A 221 -12.06 18.38 -0.34
N SER A 222 -12.15 17.09 -0.68
CA SER A 222 -13.31 16.53 -1.38
C SER A 222 -14.58 16.56 -0.53
N CYS A 223 -14.44 16.47 0.79
CA CYS A 223 -15.56 16.53 1.72
C CYS A 223 -15.93 17.95 2.15
N MET A 224 -14.99 18.91 2.11
CA MET A 224 -15.28 20.32 2.42
C MET A 224 -16.00 21.05 1.29
N ARG A 225 -15.90 20.58 0.04
CA ARG A 225 -16.51 21.23 -1.14
C ARG A 225 -18.03 21.05 -1.28
N GLY A 226 -18.71 20.49 -0.28
CA GLY A 226 -20.13 20.13 -0.38
C GLY A 226 -20.37 19.02 -1.42
N PRO A 227 -21.58 18.45 -1.48
CA PRO A 227 -21.90 17.48 -2.51
C PRO A 227 -21.88 18.17 -3.88
N SER A 228 -20.91 17.83 -4.73
CA SER A 228 -21.09 17.99 -6.17
C SER A 228 -22.29 17.12 -6.56
N HIS A 229 -23.43 17.73 -6.87
CA HIS A 229 -24.64 17.05 -7.33
C HIS A 229 -24.28 16.06 -8.45
N PHE A 230 -24.18 14.79 -8.09
CA PHE A 230 -24.08 13.71 -9.05
C PHE A 230 -25.47 13.54 -9.64
N LYS A 231 -25.77 14.26 -10.73
CA LYS A 231 -26.98 14.02 -11.53
C LYS A 231 -26.88 12.59 -12.06
N GLN A 232 -27.61 11.67 -11.44
CA GLN A 232 -27.93 10.39 -12.06
C GLN A 232 -28.68 10.72 -13.36
N LYS A 233 -28.05 10.45 -14.51
CA LYS A 233 -28.78 10.33 -15.77
C LYS A 233 -29.68 9.11 -15.66
N THR A 234 -30.94 9.32 -15.34
CA THR A 234 -31.99 8.32 -15.59
C THR A 234 -32.07 8.16 -17.11
N ARG A 235 -31.66 6.99 -17.61
CA ARG A 235 -31.97 6.56 -18.98
C ARG A 235 -33.46 6.21 -18.99
N GLY A 236 -34.30 7.15 -19.45
CA GLY A 236 -35.68 6.84 -19.80
C GLY A 236 -35.70 5.88 -20.98
N HIS A 237 -36.10 4.63 -20.74
CA HIS A 237 -36.63 3.77 -21.79
C HIS A 237 -38.06 4.23 -22.08
N GLY A 238 -38.25 4.94 -23.19
CA GLY A 238 -39.57 5.18 -23.76
C GLY A 238 -40.04 3.90 -24.42
N ILE A 239 -41.00 3.22 -23.80
CA ILE A 239 -41.82 2.20 -24.45
C ILE A 239 -42.78 2.96 -25.37
N ARG A 240 -42.66 2.76 -26.69
CA ARG A 240 -43.70 3.12 -27.65
C ARG A 240 -44.74 2.00 -27.63
N VAL A 241 -45.96 2.39 -27.34
CA VAL A 241 -47.16 1.58 -27.53
C VAL A 241 -47.71 2.00 -28.89
N ASP A 242 -47.76 1.06 -29.82
CA ASP A 242 -48.71 1.08 -30.94
C ASP A 242 -49.85 0.12 -30.56
#